data_AF-A0A5C7X7A6-F1
#
_entry.id   AF-A0A5C7X7A6-F1
#
_cell.length_a   1.000
_cell.length_b   1.000
_cell.length_c   1.000
_cell.angle_alpha   90.00
_cell.angle_beta   90.00
_cell.angle_gamma   90.00
#
_symmetry.space_group_name_H-M   'P 1'
#
loop_
_entity.id
_entity.type
_entity.pdbx_description
1 polymer ?
#
loop_
_entity_poly.entity_id
_entity_poly.type
_entity_poly.pdbx_seq_one_letter_code
_entity_poly.pdbx_strand_id
1 'polypeptide(L)'
;GWGRQPQFVLAIGGFHPRFAAPPGLPVLKRLALQLADGASLQLRCQAYLAVTSNTVQFGARVDLHAAGGGFSFDGLLGFDALIQLAPLAFEVDVGAALALRYRGRLLMGISFKGRLAGPTPWHVEGKAKIKLLFFSVSVSFSRTFGSKVPPPLPAAVDVVGLIAAALADRRNWSGTVPRRSAPVVTIRETPPPAHGLRVHPWAELTMRERIAPLNRRLTKLGTAPIIGGPTTVTVTVTDRAGAQPWRTTPVHEPFALAQYEDLREDQQLAQPAFAALDGGLTVAADDLAVDDEAGLAAPIAYETVVIDPTRPPERPKPGYVLSAAVLERVARFGAAGQAPARKRRQMRTAVTM
;
A
#
# COMPACT_ATOMS: atom_id res chain seq x y z
N GLY A 1 -5.54 -10.27 2.05
CA GLY A 1 -5.58 -9.10 2.95
C GLY A 1 -4.19 -8.55 3.06
N TRP A 2 -4.01 -7.26 2.84
CA TRP A 2 -2.71 -6.60 2.90
C TRP A 2 -2.30 -6.44 4.37
N GLY A 3 -1.23 -7.12 4.79
CA GLY A 3 -0.74 -7.09 6.18
C GLY A 3 -0.11 -5.75 6.59
N ARG A 4 0.24 -5.64 7.88
CA ARG A 4 0.86 -4.46 8.53
C ARG A 4 2.19 -3.96 7.92
N GLN A 5 2.74 -4.67 6.93
CA GLN A 5 3.92 -4.28 6.16
C GLN A 5 3.69 -4.65 4.69
N PRO A 6 3.26 -3.72 3.82
CA PRO A 6 3.11 -4.02 2.40
C PRO A 6 4.48 -4.20 1.77
N GLN A 7 4.93 -5.44 1.63
CA GLN A 7 6.13 -5.80 0.89
C GLN A 7 5.71 -6.44 -0.43
N PHE A 8 6.07 -5.82 -1.55
CA PHE A 8 5.91 -6.45 -2.86
C PHE A 8 7.14 -7.31 -3.13
N VAL A 9 6.92 -8.61 -3.26
CA VAL A 9 7.96 -9.58 -3.60
C VAL A 9 7.38 -10.57 -4.59
N LEU A 10 8.00 -10.66 -5.75
CA LEU A 10 7.77 -11.68 -6.77
C LEU A 10 9.07 -12.46 -6.95
N ALA A 11 9.07 -13.77 -6.76
CA ALA A 11 10.26 -14.60 -6.93
C ALA A 11 9.94 -15.90 -7.65
N ILE A 12 10.74 -16.21 -8.66
CA ILE A 12 10.67 -17.43 -9.48
C ILE A 12 12.05 -18.06 -9.42
N GLY A 13 12.17 -19.25 -8.85
CA GLY A 13 13.47 -19.90 -8.67
C GLY A 13 14.31 -19.34 -7.50
N GLY A 14 13.76 -18.45 -6.68
CA GLY A 14 14.42 -17.90 -5.49
C GLY A 14 15.09 -16.54 -5.69
N PHE A 15 15.99 -16.21 -4.77
CA PHE A 15 16.62 -14.88 -4.65
C PHE A 15 18.12 -14.93 -4.94
N HIS A 16 18.72 -13.75 -5.09
CA HIS A 16 20.17 -13.61 -5.15
C HIS A 16 20.82 -14.19 -3.87
N PRO A 17 21.94 -14.94 -3.95
CA PRO A 17 22.55 -15.61 -2.80
C PRO A 17 22.91 -14.70 -1.62
N ARG A 18 23.18 -13.42 -1.90
CA ARG A 18 23.53 -12.39 -0.90
C ARG A 18 22.34 -11.56 -0.42
N PHE A 19 21.14 -11.81 -0.94
CA PHE A 19 19.93 -11.08 -0.56
C PHE A 19 19.30 -11.73 0.68
N ALA A 20 19.14 -10.94 1.75
CA ALA A 20 18.41 -11.38 2.94
C ALA A 20 16.90 -11.34 2.66
N ALA A 21 16.32 -12.51 2.37
CA ALA A 21 14.89 -12.61 2.13
C ALA A 21 14.09 -12.22 3.39
N PRO A 22 12.96 -11.49 3.23
CA PRO A 22 12.08 -11.18 4.35
C PRO A 22 11.64 -12.43 5.14
N PRO A 23 11.49 -12.33 6.47
CA PRO A 23 11.03 -13.44 7.29
C PRO A 23 9.62 -13.88 6.88
N GLY A 24 9.39 -15.20 6.83
CA GLY A 24 8.08 -15.80 6.49
C GLY A 24 7.95 -16.29 5.05
N LEU A 25 8.95 -16.09 4.19
CA LEU A 25 9.01 -16.67 2.85
C LEU A 25 9.59 -18.09 2.87
N PRO A 26 9.04 -19.05 2.11
CA PRO A 26 9.62 -20.39 1.99
C PRO A 26 10.97 -20.33 1.26
N VAL A 27 11.85 -21.30 1.56
CA VAL A 27 13.14 -21.45 0.85
C VAL A 27 12.86 -21.93 -0.58
N LEU A 28 12.97 -21.02 -1.54
CA LEU A 28 12.78 -21.30 -2.96
C LEU A 28 14.07 -21.87 -3.57
N LYS A 29 13.94 -22.94 -4.37
CA LYS A 29 15.04 -23.52 -5.15
C LYS A 29 15.04 -22.96 -6.56
N ARG A 30 16.22 -22.83 -7.18
CA ARG A 30 16.39 -22.41 -8.58
C ARG A 30 15.58 -23.29 -9.52
N LEU A 31 14.95 -22.67 -10.53
CA LEU A 31 14.33 -23.40 -11.63
C LEU A 31 15.43 -24.16 -12.34
N ALA A 32 15.32 -25.48 -12.42
CA ALA A 32 16.32 -26.34 -13.03
C ALA A 32 15.71 -27.07 -14.23
N LEU A 33 16.41 -27.01 -15.37
CA LEU A 33 16.14 -27.76 -16.59
C LEU A 33 17.31 -28.72 -16.81
N GLN A 34 17.03 -30.02 -16.80
CA GLN A 34 17.99 -31.04 -17.18
C GLN A 34 17.82 -31.31 -18.67
N LEU A 35 18.79 -30.89 -19.48
CA LEU A 35 18.74 -31.02 -20.96
C LEU A 35 19.33 -32.35 -21.42
N ALA A 36 20.29 -32.90 -20.67
CA ALA A 36 20.84 -34.23 -20.89
C ALA A 36 21.04 -34.92 -19.55
N ASP A 37 20.65 -36.19 -19.46
CA ASP A 37 20.76 -37.00 -18.25
C ASP A 37 21.26 -38.42 -18.59
N GLY A 38 22.35 -38.48 -19.36
CA GLY A 38 23.02 -39.73 -19.71
C GLY A 38 24.13 -40.06 -18.71
N ALA A 39 24.54 -41.34 -18.68
CA ALA A 39 25.66 -41.80 -17.87
C ALA A 39 27.00 -41.14 -18.25
N SER A 40 27.15 -40.72 -19.51
CA SER A 40 28.34 -40.09 -20.07
C SER A 40 28.18 -38.60 -20.36
N LEU A 41 26.97 -38.05 -20.36
CA LEU A 41 26.71 -36.64 -20.66
C LEU A 41 25.56 -36.12 -19.81
N GLN A 42 25.85 -35.16 -18.93
CA GLN A 42 24.85 -34.46 -18.15
C GLN A 42 24.96 -32.96 -18.43
N LEU A 43 23.83 -32.33 -18.74
CA LEU A 43 23.74 -30.90 -18.95
C LEU A 43 22.57 -30.36 -18.13
N ARG A 44 22.89 -29.52 -17.15
CA ARG A 44 21.92 -28.93 -16.23
C ARG A 44 21.98 -27.41 -16.33
N CYS A 45 20.84 -26.81 -16.62
CA CYS A 45 20.65 -25.36 -16.60
C CYS A 45 19.80 -24.97 -15.39
N GLN A 46 20.17 -23.90 -14.71
CA GLN A 46 19.46 -23.36 -13.56
C GLN A 46 19.26 -21.86 -13.74
N ALA A 47 18.10 -21.32 -13.35
CA ALA A 47 17.85 -19.89 -13.37
C ALA A 47 16.96 -19.44 -12.20
N TYR A 48 17.04 -18.15 -11.86
CA TYR A 48 16.09 -17.48 -10.98
C TYR A 48 15.87 -16.03 -11.41
N LEU A 49 14.72 -15.50 -11.02
CA LEU A 49 14.31 -14.10 -11.19
C LEU A 49 13.52 -13.68 -9.94
N ALA A 50 13.93 -12.60 -9.30
CA ALA A 50 13.17 -11.98 -8.21
C ALA A 50 13.05 -10.47 -8.41
N VAL A 51 11.87 -9.94 -8.12
CA VAL A 51 11.55 -8.51 -8.16
C VAL A 51 10.96 -8.13 -6.81
N THR A 52 11.54 -7.12 -6.17
CA THR A 52 11.01 -6.52 -4.95
C THR A 52 10.65 -5.06 -5.21
N SER A 53 10.12 -4.36 -4.20
CA SER A 53 9.85 -2.92 -4.29
C SER A 53 11.06 -2.07 -4.68
N ASN A 54 12.30 -2.53 -4.43
CA ASN A 54 13.51 -1.74 -4.73
C ASN A 54 14.63 -2.52 -5.43
N THR A 55 14.45 -3.81 -5.73
CA THR A 55 15.50 -4.62 -6.36
C THR A 55 14.99 -5.51 -7.47
N VAL A 56 15.77 -5.64 -8.54
CA VAL A 56 15.62 -6.66 -9.58
C VAL A 56 16.81 -7.62 -9.46
N GLN A 57 16.55 -8.91 -9.38
CA GLN A 57 17.54 -9.95 -9.14
C GLN A 57 17.35 -11.05 -10.17
N PHE A 58 18.42 -11.49 -10.81
CA PHE A 58 18.35 -12.59 -11.75
C PHE A 58 19.70 -13.27 -11.86
N GLY A 59 19.69 -14.55 -12.18
CA GLY A 59 20.93 -15.29 -12.37
C GLY A 59 20.67 -16.60 -13.06
N ALA A 60 21.71 -17.10 -13.71
CA ALA A 60 21.68 -18.37 -14.42
C ALA A 60 22.98 -19.13 -14.17
N ARG A 61 22.88 -20.46 -14.19
CA ARG A 61 24.00 -21.37 -14.04
C ARG A 61 23.82 -22.56 -14.98
N VAL A 62 24.90 -22.96 -15.61
CA VAL A 62 25.00 -24.15 -16.45
C VAL A 62 26.11 -25.02 -15.88
N ASP A 63 25.76 -26.26 -15.57
CA ASP A 63 26.70 -27.32 -15.20
C ASP A 63 26.72 -28.36 -16.34
N LEU A 64 27.90 -28.67 -16.86
CA LEU A 64 28.16 -29.66 -17.89
C LEU A 64 29.07 -30.74 -17.31
N HIS A 65 28.68 -31.99 -17.45
CA HIS A 65 29.55 -33.14 -17.17
C HIS A 65 29.58 -34.03 -18.41
N ALA A 66 30.78 -34.37 -18.89
CA ALA A 66 30.97 -35.34 -19.95
C ALA A 66 32.04 -36.35 -19.54
N ALA A 67 31.78 -37.64 -19.74
CA ALA A 67 32.68 -38.73 -19.38
C ALA A 67 32.81 -39.73 -20.52
N GLY A 68 34.04 -40.16 -20.81
CA GLY A 68 34.33 -41.12 -21.86
C GLY A 68 35.76 -41.62 -21.81
N GLY A 69 35.98 -42.92 -22.05
CA GLY A 69 37.33 -43.50 -22.14
C GLY A 69 38.21 -43.32 -20.89
N GLY A 70 37.61 -43.20 -19.70
CA GLY A 70 38.33 -42.92 -18.44
C GLY A 70 38.66 -41.44 -18.21
N PHE A 71 38.31 -40.54 -19.13
CA PHE A 71 38.37 -39.10 -18.96
C PHE A 71 37.01 -38.56 -18.51
N SER A 72 37.03 -37.50 -17.70
CA SER A 72 35.84 -36.69 -17.41
C SER A 72 36.15 -35.21 -17.58
N PHE A 73 35.17 -34.48 -18.09
CA PHE A 73 35.19 -33.05 -18.31
C PHE A 73 34.03 -32.42 -17.54
N ASP A 74 34.35 -31.58 -16.58
CA ASP A 74 33.39 -30.86 -15.75
C ASP A 74 33.47 -29.37 -16.09
N GLY A 75 32.38 -28.80 -16.55
CA GLY A 75 32.24 -27.39 -16.85
C GLY A 75 31.16 -26.73 -16.00
N LEU A 76 31.42 -25.52 -15.54
CA LEU A 76 30.49 -24.68 -14.81
C LEU A 76 30.60 -23.26 -15.36
N LEU A 77 29.47 -22.67 -15.71
CA LEU A 77 29.37 -21.26 -16.02
C LEU A 77 28.14 -20.69 -15.31
N GLY A 78 28.28 -19.58 -14.62
CA GLY A 78 27.13 -18.93 -14.01
C GLY A 78 27.38 -17.46 -13.75
N PHE A 79 26.28 -16.74 -13.62
CA PHE A 79 26.29 -15.37 -13.16
C PHE A 79 25.07 -15.13 -12.27
N ASP A 80 25.23 -14.20 -11.33
CA ASP A 80 24.19 -13.72 -10.44
C ASP A 80 24.24 -12.19 -10.49
N ALA A 81 23.10 -11.56 -10.74
CA ALA A 81 22.95 -10.11 -10.84
C ALA A 81 21.93 -9.60 -9.83
N LEU A 82 22.26 -8.48 -9.20
CA LEU A 82 21.42 -7.75 -8.25
C LEU A 82 21.44 -6.27 -8.65
N ILE A 83 20.28 -5.71 -8.98
CA ILE A 83 20.10 -4.31 -9.33
C ILE A 83 19.20 -3.67 -8.28
N GLN A 84 19.69 -2.64 -7.60
CA GLN A 84 18.92 -1.75 -6.74
C GLN A 84 18.46 -0.54 -7.55
N LEU A 85 17.19 -0.16 -7.45
CA LEU A 85 16.60 0.91 -8.26
C LEU A 85 16.83 2.30 -7.65
N ALA A 86 16.75 2.41 -6.32
CA ALA A 86 16.91 3.67 -5.60
C ALA A 86 17.71 3.50 -4.28
N PRO A 87 18.84 4.21 -4.12
CA PRO A 87 19.66 4.77 -5.20
C PRO A 87 20.04 3.67 -6.20
N LEU A 88 20.18 4.02 -7.48
CA LEU A 88 20.58 3.07 -8.51
C LEU A 88 21.91 2.43 -8.11
N ALA A 89 21.97 1.11 -8.04
CA ALA A 89 23.20 0.35 -7.86
C ALA A 89 23.07 -1.03 -8.46
N PHE A 90 24.18 -1.64 -8.84
CA PHE A 90 24.15 -3.01 -9.31
C PHE A 90 25.40 -3.77 -8.90
N GLU A 91 25.24 -5.06 -8.72
CA GLU A 91 26.30 -6.02 -8.45
C GLU A 91 26.08 -7.23 -9.37
N VAL A 92 27.13 -7.63 -10.07
CA VAL A 92 27.12 -8.81 -10.94
C VAL A 92 28.32 -9.67 -10.56
N ASP A 93 28.04 -10.88 -10.10
CA ASP A 93 29.02 -11.93 -9.88
C ASP A 93 29.02 -12.87 -11.07
N VAL A 94 30.21 -13.20 -11.59
CA VAL A 94 30.39 -14.16 -12.69
C VAL A 94 31.39 -15.23 -12.26
N GLY A 95 31.01 -16.48 -12.44
CA GLY A 95 31.86 -17.64 -12.14
C GLY A 95 31.94 -18.58 -13.33
N ALA A 96 33.16 -19.00 -13.67
CA ALA A 96 33.38 -20.05 -14.65
C ALA A 96 34.42 -21.03 -14.13
N ALA A 97 34.24 -22.32 -14.36
CA ALA A 97 35.23 -23.33 -14.06
C ALA A 97 35.19 -24.45 -15.09
N LEU A 98 36.36 -24.95 -15.47
CA LEU A 98 36.54 -26.12 -16.32
C LEU A 98 37.54 -27.04 -15.63
N ALA A 99 37.26 -28.34 -15.58
CA ALA A 99 38.15 -29.34 -15.02
C ALA A 99 38.18 -30.58 -15.91
N LEU A 100 39.39 -30.99 -16.29
CA LEU A 100 39.67 -32.24 -17.00
C LEU A 100 40.28 -33.24 -16.02
N ARG A 101 39.68 -34.42 -15.91
CA ARG A 101 40.12 -35.48 -15.01
C ARG A 101 40.35 -36.78 -15.78
N TYR A 102 41.26 -37.61 -15.30
CA TYR A 102 41.50 -38.97 -15.79
C TYR A 102 41.47 -39.94 -14.61
N ARG A 103 40.59 -40.95 -14.68
CA ARG A 103 40.34 -41.93 -13.61
C ARG A 103 40.20 -41.28 -12.22
N GLY A 104 39.47 -40.15 -12.16
CA GLY A 104 39.21 -39.37 -10.94
C GLY A 104 40.29 -38.36 -10.54
N ARG A 105 41.50 -38.41 -11.13
CA ARG A 105 42.59 -37.47 -10.85
C ARG A 105 42.49 -36.23 -11.75
N LEU A 106 42.60 -35.03 -11.18
CA LEU A 106 42.58 -33.77 -11.91
C LEU A 106 43.86 -33.62 -12.75
N LEU A 107 43.72 -33.55 -14.08
CA LEU A 107 44.82 -33.28 -15.00
C LEU A 107 45.05 -31.77 -15.12
N MET A 108 43.96 -31.05 -15.39
CA MET A 108 43.97 -29.61 -15.60
C MET A 108 42.66 -29.01 -15.09
N GLY A 109 42.73 -27.83 -14.47
CA GLY A 109 41.56 -27.07 -14.08
C GLY A 109 41.78 -25.58 -14.25
N ILE A 110 40.80 -24.88 -14.82
CA ILE A 110 40.79 -23.43 -14.95
C ILE A 110 39.56 -22.94 -14.20
N SER A 111 39.71 -21.94 -13.33
CA SER A 111 38.59 -21.31 -12.66
C SER A 111 38.74 -19.81 -12.68
N PHE A 112 37.66 -19.12 -12.98
CA PHE A 112 37.53 -17.68 -12.94
C PHE A 112 36.37 -17.29 -12.02
N LYS A 113 36.61 -16.30 -11.17
CA LYS A 113 35.57 -15.60 -10.42
C LYS A 113 35.79 -14.11 -10.63
N GLY A 114 34.76 -13.41 -11.12
CA GLY A 114 34.76 -11.97 -11.31
C GLY A 114 33.56 -11.36 -10.61
N ARG A 115 33.72 -10.12 -10.14
CA ARG A 115 32.65 -9.31 -9.59
C ARG A 115 32.76 -7.90 -10.16
N LEU A 116 31.61 -7.38 -10.54
CA LEU A 116 31.42 -6.04 -11.07
C LEU A 116 30.35 -5.36 -10.23
N ALA A 117 30.72 -4.29 -9.53
CA ALA A 117 29.79 -3.45 -8.79
C ALA A 117 29.78 -2.03 -9.38
N GLY A 118 28.61 -1.42 -9.41
CA GLY A 118 28.34 -0.08 -9.92
C GLY A 118 27.20 0.60 -9.15
N PRO A 119 26.88 1.86 -9.48
CA PRO A 119 27.08 2.52 -10.78
C PRO A 119 28.20 3.58 -10.78
N THR A 120 28.59 4.07 -9.61
CA THR A 120 29.80 4.85 -9.32
C THR A 120 30.06 4.76 -7.81
N PRO A 121 31.32 4.65 -7.36
CA PRO A 121 32.46 4.24 -8.18
C PRO A 121 32.29 2.80 -8.65
N TRP A 122 32.71 2.53 -9.88
CA TRP A 122 32.77 1.17 -10.42
C TRP A 122 33.85 0.40 -9.70
N HIS A 123 33.54 -0.82 -9.26
CA HIS A 123 34.50 -1.72 -8.67
C HIS A 123 34.50 -3.03 -9.46
N VAL A 124 35.65 -3.36 -10.04
CA VAL A 124 35.85 -4.61 -10.77
C VAL A 124 36.94 -5.39 -10.06
N GLU A 125 36.61 -6.60 -9.63
CA GLU A 125 37.56 -7.53 -9.08
C GLU A 125 37.44 -8.88 -9.78
N GLY A 126 38.56 -9.59 -9.92
CA GLY A 126 38.57 -10.88 -10.56
C GLY A 126 39.77 -11.71 -10.15
N LYS A 127 39.57 -13.02 -10.09
CA LYS A 127 40.59 -14.02 -9.78
C LYS A 127 40.49 -15.17 -10.76
N ALA A 128 41.54 -15.36 -11.55
CA ALA A 128 41.75 -16.52 -12.40
C ALA A 128 42.76 -17.46 -11.73
N LYS A 129 42.48 -18.77 -11.77
CA LYS A 129 43.37 -19.82 -11.26
C LYS A 129 43.46 -20.95 -12.26
N ILE A 130 44.68 -21.33 -12.61
CA ILE A 130 45.00 -22.48 -13.44
C ILE A 130 45.71 -23.50 -12.55
N LYS A 131 45.23 -24.74 -12.52
CA LYS A 131 45.85 -25.89 -11.87
C LYS A 131 46.23 -26.89 -12.94
N LEU A 132 47.50 -27.28 -12.98
CA LEU A 132 47.98 -28.47 -13.68
C LEU A 132 48.53 -29.42 -12.62
N LEU A 133 48.42 -30.74 -12.82
CA LEU A 133 48.77 -31.81 -11.86
C LEU A 133 49.69 -31.42 -10.67
N PHE A 134 50.87 -30.85 -10.94
CA PHE A 134 51.90 -30.55 -9.94
C PHE A 134 52.06 -29.06 -9.59
N PHE A 135 51.40 -28.13 -10.28
CA PHE A 135 51.56 -26.68 -10.06
C PHE A 135 50.26 -25.90 -10.25
N SER A 136 50.12 -24.78 -9.52
CA SER A 136 48.99 -23.88 -9.70
C SER A 136 49.43 -22.43 -9.78
N VAL A 137 48.92 -21.72 -10.78
CA VAL A 137 49.15 -20.28 -10.98
C VAL A 137 47.84 -19.56 -10.77
N SER A 138 47.86 -18.44 -10.03
CA SER A 138 46.69 -17.59 -9.86
C SER A 138 47.03 -16.13 -10.09
N VAL A 139 46.16 -15.43 -10.81
CA VAL A 139 46.24 -14.00 -11.08
C VAL A 139 44.96 -13.35 -10.54
N SER A 140 45.10 -12.29 -9.77
CA SER A 140 43.98 -11.49 -9.29
C SER A 140 44.16 -10.02 -9.63
N PHE A 141 43.07 -9.35 -9.95
CA PHE A 141 43.02 -7.91 -10.16
C PHE A 141 41.88 -7.31 -9.35
N SER A 142 42.06 -6.09 -8.88
CA SER A 142 41.01 -5.28 -8.27
C SER A 142 41.25 -3.84 -8.66
N ARG A 143 40.24 -3.21 -9.26
CA ARG A 143 40.31 -1.82 -9.73
C ARG A 143 39.00 -1.12 -9.41
N THR A 144 39.11 0.05 -8.81
CA THR A 144 38.00 0.96 -8.58
C THR A 144 38.21 2.20 -9.45
N PHE A 145 37.21 2.58 -10.23
CA PHE A 145 37.27 3.77 -11.08
C PHE A 145 35.93 4.51 -11.10
N GLY A 146 35.96 5.82 -11.37
CA GLY A 146 34.77 6.67 -11.37
C GLY A 146 34.72 7.60 -10.16
N SER A 147 34.18 8.80 -10.41
CA SER A 147 34.05 9.85 -9.42
C SER A 147 33.06 9.43 -8.33
N LYS A 148 33.47 9.57 -7.07
CA LYS A 148 32.63 9.38 -5.88
C LYS A 148 31.70 10.61 -5.74
N VAL A 149 30.86 10.86 -6.75
CA VAL A 149 29.87 11.92 -6.68
C VAL A 149 28.75 11.40 -5.78
N PRO A 150 28.48 12.05 -4.63
CA PRO A 150 27.31 11.71 -3.83
C PRO A 150 26.09 11.78 -4.74
N PRO A 151 25.17 10.79 -4.69
CA PRO A 151 23.96 10.88 -5.49
C PRO A 151 23.31 12.25 -5.26
N PRO A 152 22.90 12.96 -6.33
CA PRO A 152 22.27 14.26 -6.19
C PRO A 152 21.12 14.13 -5.21
N LEU A 153 21.04 15.09 -4.27
CA LEU A 153 19.93 15.14 -3.32
C LEU A 153 18.62 15.07 -4.11
N PRO A 154 17.63 14.29 -3.64
CA PRO A 154 16.35 14.23 -4.33
C PRO A 154 15.77 15.64 -4.48
N ALA A 155 15.04 15.87 -5.56
CA ALA A 155 14.37 17.16 -5.77
C ALA A 155 13.50 17.50 -4.56
N ALA A 156 13.47 18.77 -4.18
CA ALA A 156 12.65 19.22 -3.06
C ALA A 156 11.16 18.98 -3.38
N VAL A 157 10.42 18.48 -2.40
CA VAL A 157 9.01 18.11 -2.54
C VAL A 157 8.11 19.15 -1.89
N ASP A 158 7.02 19.51 -2.58
CA ASP A 158 5.94 20.31 -2.02
C ASP A 158 4.97 19.42 -1.24
N VAL A 159 5.23 19.26 0.06
CA VAL A 159 4.38 18.44 0.94
C VAL A 159 2.99 19.06 1.10
N VAL A 160 2.88 20.40 1.12
CA VAL A 160 1.60 21.09 1.28
C VAL A 160 0.72 20.86 0.05
N GLY A 161 1.28 20.98 -1.16
CA GLY A 161 0.59 20.69 -2.41
C GLY A 161 0.16 19.22 -2.52
N LEU A 162 0.99 18.28 -2.06
CA LEU A 162 0.64 16.86 -2.02
C LEU A 162 -0.53 16.57 -1.07
N ILE A 163 -0.51 17.13 0.15
CA ILE A 163 -1.61 16.99 1.11
C ILE A 163 -2.88 17.65 0.57
N ALA A 164 -2.77 18.85 -0.02
CA ALA A 164 -3.91 19.52 -0.65
C ALA A 164 -4.54 18.68 -1.78
N ALA A 165 -3.71 18.02 -2.60
CA ALA A 165 -4.18 17.09 -3.61
C ALA A 165 -4.86 15.85 -3.01
N ALA A 166 -4.35 15.32 -1.89
CA ALA A 166 -5.00 14.24 -1.16
C ALA A 166 -6.36 14.65 -0.59
N LEU A 167 -6.48 15.87 -0.07
CA LEU A 167 -7.76 16.42 0.40
C LEU A 167 -8.75 16.61 -0.76
N ALA A 168 -8.29 16.90 -1.98
CA ALA A 168 -9.14 17.02 -3.15
C ALA A 168 -9.61 15.67 -3.72
N ASP A 169 -8.88 14.58 -3.46
CA ASP A 169 -9.25 13.24 -3.94
C ASP A 169 -10.42 12.67 -3.12
N ARG A 170 -11.57 12.47 -3.78
CA ARG A 170 -12.77 11.86 -3.21
C ARG A 170 -12.52 10.49 -2.57
N ARG A 171 -11.51 9.73 -3.02
CA ARG A 171 -11.18 8.39 -2.47
C ARG A 171 -10.69 8.43 -1.02
N ASN A 172 -10.21 9.59 -0.58
CA ASN A 172 -9.73 9.83 0.78
C ASN A 172 -10.84 10.23 1.75
N TRP A 173 -12.07 10.35 1.25
CA TRP A 173 -13.25 10.71 2.03
C TRP A 173 -14.22 9.55 2.16
N SER A 174 -14.75 9.37 3.37
CA SER A 174 -15.79 8.38 3.64
C SER A 174 -16.85 8.98 4.55
N GLY A 175 -18.12 8.69 4.26
CA GLY A 175 -19.25 9.06 5.10
C GLY A 175 -19.87 7.79 5.69
N THR A 176 -19.78 7.61 7.00
CA THR A 176 -20.39 6.44 7.67
C THR A 176 -21.43 6.89 8.68
N VAL A 177 -22.63 6.31 8.60
CA VAL A 177 -23.68 6.54 9.61
C VAL A 177 -23.34 5.73 10.87
N PRO A 178 -23.31 6.35 12.07
CA PRO A 178 -23.07 5.64 13.32
C PRO A 178 -24.07 4.49 13.51
N ARG A 179 -23.56 3.28 13.75
CA ARG A 179 -24.37 2.04 13.89
C ARG A 179 -25.42 2.08 15.01
N ARG A 180 -25.34 3.05 15.93
CA ARG A 180 -26.26 3.20 17.08
C ARG A 180 -27.54 3.97 16.76
N SER A 181 -27.68 4.49 15.55
CA SER A 181 -28.84 5.27 15.14
C SER A 181 -29.53 4.59 13.96
N ALA A 182 -30.78 4.15 14.14
CA ALA A 182 -31.61 3.80 13.00
C ALA A 182 -31.81 5.07 12.15
N PRO A 183 -31.56 5.04 10.83
CA PRO A 183 -31.76 6.22 9.99
C PRO A 183 -33.23 6.62 10.06
N VAL A 184 -33.50 7.85 10.52
CA VAL A 184 -34.87 8.40 10.61
C VAL A 184 -35.33 8.97 9.27
N VAL A 185 -34.40 9.15 8.33
CA VAL A 185 -34.67 9.66 6.99
C VAL A 185 -34.27 8.64 5.93
N THR A 186 -35.12 8.48 4.92
CA THR A 186 -34.79 7.74 3.69
C THR A 186 -34.44 8.76 2.63
N ILE A 187 -33.22 8.69 2.11
CA ILE A 187 -32.78 9.60 1.05
C ILE A 187 -33.19 8.99 -0.29
N ARG A 188 -33.88 9.77 -1.13
CA ARG A 188 -34.16 9.37 -2.51
C ARG A 188 -32.84 9.08 -3.23
N GLU A 189 -32.73 7.92 -3.85
CA GLU A 189 -31.61 7.61 -4.72
C GLU A 189 -31.62 8.55 -5.92
N THR A 190 -30.55 9.33 -6.06
CA THR A 190 -30.31 10.18 -7.22
C THR A 190 -28.89 9.90 -7.72
N PRO A 191 -28.58 10.15 -9.00
CA PRO A 191 -27.23 10.01 -9.52
C PRO A 191 -26.18 10.68 -8.61
N PRO A 192 -25.01 10.06 -8.42
CA PRO A 192 -23.94 10.66 -7.63
C PRO A 192 -23.59 12.04 -8.20
N PRO A 193 -23.30 13.03 -7.32
CA PRO A 193 -23.00 14.37 -7.80
C PRO A 193 -21.71 14.36 -8.63
N ALA A 194 -21.65 15.23 -9.65
CA ALA A 194 -20.47 15.40 -10.51
C ALA A 194 -19.24 15.84 -9.70
N HIS A 195 -19.44 16.60 -8.62
CA HIS A 195 -18.41 17.03 -7.69
C HIS A 195 -18.85 16.82 -6.23
N GLY A 196 -17.89 16.49 -5.37
CA GLY A 196 -18.12 16.29 -3.94
C GLY A 196 -18.62 14.88 -3.57
N LEU A 197 -18.84 14.70 -2.27
CA LEU A 197 -19.36 13.48 -1.67
C LEU A 197 -20.75 13.77 -1.11
N ARG A 198 -21.74 12.96 -1.49
CA ARG A 198 -23.05 12.98 -0.83
C ARG A 198 -22.97 12.07 0.38
N VAL A 199 -23.14 12.65 1.56
CA VAL A 199 -23.19 11.92 2.82
C VAL A 199 -24.55 12.09 3.47
N HIS A 200 -24.91 11.11 4.29
CA HIS A 200 -26.11 11.21 5.11
C HIS A 200 -25.92 12.35 6.14
N PRO A 201 -26.96 13.12 6.51
CA PRO A 201 -26.82 14.23 7.48
C PRO A 201 -26.28 13.81 8.85
N TRP A 202 -26.60 12.59 9.30
CA TRP A 202 -26.00 11.94 10.48
C TRP A 202 -24.73 11.15 10.22
N ALA A 203 -24.17 11.16 9.01
CA ALA A 203 -22.90 10.50 8.78
C ALA A 203 -21.78 11.28 9.45
N GLU A 204 -20.85 10.54 10.04
CA GLU A 204 -19.54 11.06 10.37
C GLU A 204 -18.71 11.07 9.09
N LEU A 205 -18.19 12.23 8.73
CA LEU A 205 -17.35 12.42 7.56
C LEU A 205 -15.89 12.25 7.98
N THR A 206 -15.27 11.16 7.53
CA THR A 206 -13.87 10.86 7.82
C THR A 206 -13.01 11.15 6.59
N MET A 207 -12.05 12.07 6.75
CA MET A 207 -10.96 12.31 5.81
C MET A 207 -9.70 11.57 6.28
N ARG A 208 -9.04 10.84 5.38
CA ARG A 208 -7.78 10.14 5.63
C ARG A 208 -6.76 10.45 4.55
N GLU A 209 -5.59 10.92 4.94
CA GLU A 209 -4.43 11.10 4.09
C GLU A 209 -3.25 10.31 4.67
N ARG A 210 -2.39 9.79 3.79
CA ARG A 210 -1.25 8.93 4.16
C ARG A 210 0.07 9.41 3.58
N ILE A 211 0.11 10.68 3.19
CA ILE A 211 1.28 11.30 2.58
C ILE A 211 2.26 11.67 3.68
N ALA A 212 1.83 12.41 4.70
CA ALA A 212 2.65 12.80 5.82
C ALA A 212 1.82 12.94 7.11
N PRO A 213 2.42 12.84 8.31
CA PRO A 213 1.68 13.07 9.54
C PRO A 213 1.34 14.55 9.71
N LEU A 214 0.08 14.82 10.03
CA LEU A 214 -0.45 16.13 10.39
C LEU A 214 -0.03 16.52 11.81
N ASN A 215 -0.13 17.82 12.12
CA ASN A 215 0.13 18.41 13.45
C ASN A 215 1.53 18.09 14.01
N ARG A 216 2.48 17.80 13.13
CA ARG A 216 3.84 17.41 13.48
C ARG A 216 4.86 18.12 12.59
N ARG A 217 6.05 18.37 13.14
CA ARG A 217 7.14 19.00 12.41
C ARG A 217 7.76 18.02 11.43
N LEU A 218 7.66 18.32 10.15
CA LEU A 218 8.25 17.57 9.05
C LEU A 218 9.56 18.26 8.64
N THR A 219 10.66 17.53 8.58
CA THR A 219 11.94 18.04 8.05
C THR A 219 12.23 17.55 6.64
N LYS A 220 11.70 16.37 6.29
CA LYS A 220 11.89 15.71 4.99
C LYS A 220 10.67 14.85 4.62
N LEU A 221 10.64 14.37 3.38
CA LEU A 221 9.70 13.36 2.91
C LEU A 221 10.48 12.20 2.27
N GLY A 222 10.55 11.07 2.96
CA GLY A 222 11.44 9.97 2.63
C GLY A 222 12.90 10.40 2.72
N THR A 223 13.54 10.58 1.57
CA THR A 223 14.90 11.11 1.43
C THR A 223 14.94 12.53 0.84
N ALA A 224 13.78 13.07 0.44
CA ALA A 224 13.69 14.35 -0.23
C ALA A 224 13.52 15.51 0.76
N PRO A 225 14.21 16.65 0.55
CA PRO A 225 13.98 17.87 1.34
C PRO A 225 12.59 18.46 1.02
N ILE A 226 12.04 19.24 1.95
CA ILE A 226 10.76 19.94 1.75
C ILE A 226 11.03 21.31 1.15
N ILE A 227 10.22 21.72 0.16
CA ILE A 227 10.28 23.08 -0.40
C ILE A 227 10.00 24.10 0.71
N GLY A 228 10.90 25.06 0.89
CA GLY A 228 10.79 26.07 1.96
C GLY A 228 11.29 25.60 3.34
N GLY A 229 11.79 24.37 3.46
CA GLY A 229 12.37 23.84 4.69
C GLY A 229 11.35 23.16 5.62
N PRO A 230 11.73 22.91 6.89
CA PRO A 230 10.88 22.20 7.83
C PRO A 230 9.55 22.91 8.07
N THR A 231 8.45 22.18 8.00
CA THR A 231 7.09 22.72 8.10
C THR A 231 6.20 21.88 9.01
N THR A 232 5.05 22.41 9.41
CA THR A 232 4.01 21.69 10.15
C THR A 232 2.69 21.93 9.43
N VAL A 233 1.99 20.87 9.06
CA VAL A 233 0.72 20.96 8.34
C VAL A 233 -0.41 20.62 9.29
N THR A 234 -1.37 21.54 9.41
CA THR A 234 -2.57 21.37 10.23
C THR A 234 -3.79 21.53 9.33
N VAL A 235 -4.74 20.61 9.48
CA VAL A 235 -6.02 20.63 8.79
C VAL A 235 -7.09 21.06 9.79
N THR A 236 -7.78 22.14 9.49
CA THR A 236 -8.91 22.64 10.28
C THR A 236 -10.18 22.69 9.43
N VAL A 237 -11.31 22.50 10.09
CA VAL A 237 -12.63 22.76 9.49
C VAL A 237 -13.00 24.20 9.77
N THR A 238 -13.29 24.95 8.73
CA THR A 238 -13.84 26.32 8.85
C THR A 238 -15.33 26.28 8.58
N ASP A 239 -16.11 26.77 9.54
CA ASP A 239 -17.56 26.89 9.38
C ASP A 239 -17.93 27.94 8.34
N ARG A 240 -19.03 27.70 7.62
CA ARG A 240 -19.75 28.79 6.95
C ARG A 240 -20.37 29.65 8.05
N ALA A 241 -20.25 30.98 7.95
CA ALA A 241 -20.79 31.91 8.94
C ALA A 241 -22.25 31.56 9.29
N GLY A 242 -22.52 31.28 10.58
CA GLY A 242 -23.85 30.91 11.10
C GLY A 242 -24.12 29.41 11.31
N ALA A 243 -23.18 28.51 10.98
CA ALA A 243 -23.32 27.08 11.25
C ALA A 243 -23.00 26.73 12.72
N GLN A 244 -23.65 25.67 13.24
CA GLN A 244 -23.27 25.07 14.53
C GLN A 244 -21.85 24.47 14.42
N PRO A 245 -21.06 24.51 15.51
CA PRO A 245 -19.69 24.00 15.48
C PRO A 245 -19.68 22.49 15.21
N TRP A 246 -18.87 22.05 14.25
CA TRP A 246 -18.62 20.63 14.03
C TRP A 246 -17.69 20.08 15.09
N ARG A 247 -18.00 18.88 15.59
CA ARG A 247 -17.06 18.12 16.39
C ARG A 247 -16.03 17.49 15.47
N THR A 248 -14.77 17.76 15.74
CA THR A 248 -13.64 17.20 15.01
C THR A 248 -12.86 16.23 15.90
N THR A 249 -12.45 15.10 15.33
CA THR A 249 -11.64 14.08 16.02
C THR A 249 -10.50 13.62 15.12
N PRO A 250 -9.24 13.63 15.59
CA PRO A 250 -8.11 13.18 14.78
C PRO A 250 -8.22 11.70 14.42
N VAL A 251 -7.83 11.37 13.19
CA VAL A 251 -7.74 9.99 12.69
C VAL A 251 -6.28 9.60 12.64
N HIS A 252 -5.94 8.47 13.24
CA HIS A 252 -4.56 8.00 13.30
C HIS A 252 -4.28 7.01 12.15
N GLU A 253 -3.18 7.22 11.45
CA GLU A 253 -2.67 6.33 10.39
C GLU A 253 -1.22 5.90 10.74
N PRO A 254 -0.77 4.73 10.24
CA PRO A 254 0.57 4.23 10.52
C PRO A 254 1.62 4.95 9.66
N PHE A 255 2.54 5.66 10.31
CA PHE A 255 3.63 6.40 9.67
C PHE A 255 5.00 5.95 10.19
N ALA A 256 5.98 5.87 9.29
CA ALA A 256 7.37 5.59 9.64
C ALA A 256 8.12 6.91 9.90
N LEU A 257 8.33 7.26 11.18
CA LEU A 257 8.87 8.56 11.60
C LEU A 257 10.21 8.93 10.94
N ALA A 258 11.09 7.96 10.70
CA ALA A 258 12.38 8.17 10.04
C ALA A 258 12.26 8.70 8.60
N GLN A 259 11.10 8.58 7.96
CA GLN A 259 10.83 9.16 6.65
C GLN A 259 10.46 10.64 6.70
N TYR A 260 10.10 11.17 7.88
CA TYR A 260 9.55 12.53 8.02
C TYR A 260 10.46 13.46 8.83
N GLU A 261 11.26 12.88 9.73
CA GLU A 261 12.13 13.61 10.65
C GLU A 261 13.59 13.14 10.52
N ASP A 262 14.51 14.07 10.72
CA ASP A 262 15.93 13.77 10.90
C ASP A 262 16.19 13.32 12.35
N LEU A 263 16.16 12.01 12.52
CA LEU A 263 16.45 11.34 13.78
C LEU A 263 17.92 10.95 13.85
N ARG A 264 18.50 11.00 15.05
CA ARG A 264 19.83 10.44 15.31
C ARG A 264 19.81 8.91 15.18
N GLU A 265 20.93 8.29 14.81
CA GLU A 265 21.01 6.84 14.54
C GLU A 265 20.55 5.97 15.73
N ASP A 266 20.91 6.36 16.95
CA ASP A 266 20.48 5.72 18.20
C ASP A 266 18.95 5.71 18.38
N GLN A 267 18.30 6.83 18.02
CA GLN A 267 16.85 6.99 18.08
C GLN A 267 16.14 6.23 16.96
N GLN A 268 16.74 6.12 15.77
CA GLN A 268 16.18 5.35 14.66
C GLN A 268 16.09 3.86 14.99
N LEU A 269 17.11 3.30 15.64
CA LEU A 269 17.17 1.88 16.01
C LEU A 269 16.20 1.52 17.16
N ALA A 270 15.91 2.47 18.05
CA ALA A 270 15.03 2.26 19.20
C ALA A 270 13.54 2.49 18.87
N GLN A 271 13.22 3.07 17.71
CA GLN A 271 11.84 3.42 17.37
C GLN A 271 11.04 2.25 16.76
N PRO A 272 9.72 2.21 16.99
CA PRO A 272 8.85 1.28 16.28
C PRO A 272 8.87 1.59 14.77
N ALA A 273 8.83 0.54 13.95
CA ALA A 273 8.83 0.69 12.48
C ALA A 273 7.68 1.56 11.96
N PHE A 274 6.54 1.58 12.66
CA PHE A 274 5.41 2.47 12.39
C PHE A 274 4.84 3.00 13.70
N ALA A 275 4.58 4.30 13.75
CA ALA A 275 3.85 4.98 14.81
C ALA A 275 2.46 5.40 14.30
N ALA A 276 1.44 5.29 15.15
CA ALA A 276 0.12 5.81 14.85
C ALA A 276 0.13 7.34 15.09
N LEU A 277 0.05 8.13 14.00
CA LEU A 277 0.07 9.60 14.05
C LEU A 277 -1.15 10.15 13.31
N ASP A 278 -1.45 11.43 13.53
CA ASP A 278 -2.54 12.13 12.86
C ASP A 278 -2.37 12.05 11.34
N GLY A 279 -3.22 11.27 10.68
CA GLY A 279 -3.34 11.17 9.22
C GLY A 279 -4.70 11.64 8.74
N GLY A 280 -5.46 12.33 9.58
CA GLY A 280 -6.68 12.96 9.15
C GLY A 280 -7.65 13.37 10.23
N LEU A 281 -8.90 13.58 9.82
CA LEU A 281 -9.92 14.20 10.66
C LEU A 281 -11.28 13.55 10.39
N THR A 282 -11.97 13.20 11.46
CA THR A 282 -13.40 12.86 11.42
C THR A 282 -14.20 14.06 11.90
N VAL A 283 -15.12 14.51 11.05
CA VAL A 283 -16.02 15.63 11.27
C VAL A 283 -17.42 15.08 11.48
N ALA A 284 -18.04 15.44 12.59
CA ALA A 284 -19.40 15.02 12.93
C ALA A 284 -20.21 16.25 13.37
N ALA A 285 -21.49 16.27 13.01
CA ALA A 285 -22.41 17.23 13.59
C ALA A 285 -22.69 16.81 15.04
N ASP A 286 -22.52 17.74 15.99
CA ASP A 286 -23.00 17.52 17.36
C ASP A 286 -24.53 17.49 17.40
N ASP A 287 -25.16 18.29 16.53
CA ASP A 287 -26.59 18.35 16.39
C ASP A 287 -27.03 18.67 14.97
N LEU A 288 -28.21 18.18 14.58
CA LEU A 288 -28.83 18.51 13.30
C LEU A 288 -29.93 19.53 13.57
N ALA A 289 -29.71 20.78 13.17
CA ALA A 289 -30.78 21.76 13.02
C ALA A 289 -31.27 21.68 11.57
N VAL A 290 -32.52 21.27 11.39
CA VAL A 290 -33.20 21.39 10.10
C VAL A 290 -34.02 22.66 10.17
N ASP A 291 -33.89 23.50 9.15
CA ASP A 291 -34.76 24.66 9.00
C ASP A 291 -36.17 24.16 8.60
N ASP A 292 -37.15 24.43 9.47
CA ASP A 292 -38.53 24.01 9.23
C ASP A 292 -39.14 24.71 8.00
N GLU A 293 -38.61 25.86 7.58
CA GLU A 293 -39.06 26.58 6.38
C GLU A 293 -38.62 25.92 5.06
N ALA A 294 -37.62 25.01 5.10
CA ALA A 294 -37.17 24.27 3.91
C ALA A 294 -38.04 23.03 3.60
N GLY A 295 -39.04 22.74 4.42
CA GLY A 295 -39.96 21.61 4.25
C GLY A 295 -40.99 21.85 3.14
N LEU A 296 -41.14 20.89 2.23
CA LEU A 296 -42.28 20.87 1.29
C LEU A 296 -43.44 20.09 1.93
N ALA A 297 -44.58 20.74 2.11
CA ALA A 297 -45.80 20.08 2.54
C ALA A 297 -46.31 19.14 1.42
N ALA A 298 -46.51 17.87 1.76
CA ALA A 298 -47.09 16.88 0.86
C ALA A 298 -48.22 16.13 1.58
N PRO A 299 -49.43 16.03 0.98
CA PRO A 299 -50.53 15.31 1.61
C PRO A 299 -50.23 13.81 1.65
N ILE A 300 -50.39 13.19 2.82
CA ILE A 300 -50.33 11.74 2.96
C ILE A 300 -51.73 11.18 2.66
N ALA A 301 -51.96 10.86 1.39
CA ALA A 301 -53.19 10.25 0.91
C ALA A 301 -53.08 8.72 0.94
N TYR A 302 -54.07 8.07 1.56
CA TYR A 302 -54.19 6.62 1.62
C TYR A 302 -55.30 6.14 0.71
N GLU A 303 -55.00 5.11 -0.07
CA GLU A 303 -56.02 4.26 -0.65
C GLU A 303 -56.48 3.26 0.42
N THR A 304 -57.75 3.36 0.81
CA THR A 304 -58.35 2.42 1.76
C THR A 304 -59.11 1.35 0.97
N VAL A 305 -58.76 0.09 1.19
CA VAL A 305 -59.51 -1.05 0.67
C VAL A 305 -60.14 -1.76 1.86
N VAL A 306 -61.47 -1.77 1.92
CA VAL A 306 -62.21 -2.51 2.96
C VAL A 306 -62.44 -3.92 2.43
N ILE A 307 -61.85 -4.90 3.09
CA ILE A 307 -62.04 -6.32 2.80
C ILE A 307 -63.01 -6.87 3.84
N ASP A 308 -64.24 -7.12 3.42
CA ASP A 308 -65.28 -7.77 4.23
C ASP A 308 -65.54 -9.16 3.62
N PRO A 309 -65.47 -10.27 4.38
CA PRO A 309 -65.72 -11.61 3.85
C PRO A 309 -67.15 -11.80 3.30
N THR A 310 -68.08 -10.89 3.62
CA THR A 310 -69.47 -10.93 3.17
C THR A 310 -69.76 -9.97 2.01
N ARG A 311 -68.80 -9.13 1.59
CA ARG A 311 -69.00 -8.12 0.54
C ARG A 311 -67.79 -8.01 -0.40
N PRO A 312 -68.00 -7.62 -1.67
CA PRO A 312 -66.88 -7.32 -2.56
C PRO A 312 -65.97 -6.22 -1.98
N PRO A 313 -64.65 -6.24 -2.26
CA PRO A 313 -63.73 -5.22 -1.77
C PRO A 313 -64.18 -3.82 -2.20
N GLU A 314 -64.39 -2.94 -1.23
CA GLU A 314 -64.83 -1.57 -1.48
C GLU A 314 -63.67 -0.60 -1.34
N ARG A 315 -63.65 0.42 -2.21
CA ARG A 315 -62.68 1.53 -2.18
C ARG A 315 -63.44 2.82 -1.90
N PRO A 316 -63.60 3.22 -0.62
CA PRO A 316 -64.37 4.41 -0.25
C PRO A 316 -63.78 5.67 -0.90
N LYS A 317 -64.65 6.54 -1.41
CA LYS A 317 -64.30 7.88 -1.92
C LYS A 317 -65.00 8.96 -1.09
N PRO A 318 -64.34 10.09 -0.78
CA PRO A 318 -62.96 10.43 -1.15
C PRO A 318 -61.92 9.58 -0.38
N GLY A 319 -60.74 9.40 -0.99
CA GLY A 319 -59.63 8.71 -0.32
C GLY A 319 -59.26 9.40 0.99
N TYR A 320 -58.79 8.63 1.96
CA TYR A 320 -58.45 9.18 3.28
C TYR A 320 -57.15 9.98 3.18
N VAL A 321 -57.21 11.28 3.46
CA VAL A 321 -56.01 12.12 3.61
C VAL A 321 -55.75 12.29 5.10
N LEU A 322 -54.57 11.85 5.55
CA LEU A 322 -54.18 12.00 6.93
C LEU A 322 -53.92 13.48 7.24
N SER A 323 -54.69 14.04 8.15
CA SER A 323 -54.53 15.43 8.54
C SER A 323 -53.25 15.66 9.32
N ALA A 324 -52.69 16.87 9.20
CA ALA A 324 -51.51 17.31 9.93
C ALA A 324 -51.62 17.05 11.46
N ALA A 325 -52.78 17.36 12.05
CA ALA A 325 -53.02 17.18 13.48
C ALA A 325 -53.02 15.71 13.92
N VAL A 326 -53.56 14.80 13.09
CA VAL A 326 -53.53 13.36 13.38
C VAL A 326 -52.12 12.83 13.18
N LEU A 327 -51.44 13.23 12.10
CA LEU A 327 -50.05 12.88 11.85
C LEU A 327 -49.16 13.30 13.02
N GLU A 328 -49.27 14.53 13.53
CA GLU A 328 -48.44 15.01 14.65
C GLU A 328 -48.61 14.15 15.92
N ARG A 329 -49.85 13.74 16.21
CA ARG A 329 -50.17 12.88 17.37
C ARG A 329 -49.61 11.48 17.18
N VAL A 330 -49.80 10.87 16.01
CA VAL A 330 -49.40 9.49 15.73
C VAL A 330 -47.90 9.36 15.46
N ALA A 331 -47.27 10.38 14.88
CA ALA A 331 -45.83 10.41 14.60
C ALA A 331 -44.97 10.30 15.86
N ARG A 332 -45.50 10.59 17.05
CA ARG A 332 -44.81 10.36 18.34
C ARG A 332 -44.71 8.88 18.70
N PHE A 333 -45.62 8.05 18.20
CA PHE A 333 -45.67 6.61 18.49
C PHE A 333 -45.03 5.75 17.39
N GLY A 334 -44.81 6.29 16.19
CA GLY A 334 -44.13 5.58 15.10
C GLY A 334 -42.63 5.37 15.34
N ALA A 335 -42.00 4.52 14.51
CA ALA A 335 -40.57 4.17 14.62
C ALA A 335 -39.63 5.39 14.58
N ALA A 336 -39.91 6.35 13.68
CA ALA A 336 -39.22 7.64 13.63
C ALA A 336 -39.40 8.46 14.92
N GLY A 337 -40.58 8.38 15.54
CA GLY A 337 -40.89 9.10 16.76
C GLY A 337 -40.31 8.49 18.03
N GLN A 338 -40.10 7.18 18.04
CA GLN A 338 -39.49 6.45 19.14
C GLN A 338 -37.96 6.32 19.02
N ALA A 339 -37.39 6.75 17.89
CA ALA A 339 -35.96 6.70 17.63
C ALA A 339 -35.16 7.41 18.74
N PRO A 340 -34.03 6.84 19.21
CA PRO A 340 -33.19 7.45 20.26
C PRO A 340 -32.75 8.88 19.94
N ALA A 341 -32.55 9.18 18.65
CA ALA A 341 -32.23 10.51 18.16
C ALA A 341 -33.30 11.55 18.50
N ARG A 342 -34.57 11.15 18.55
CA ARG A 342 -35.69 12.00 18.94
C ARG A 342 -35.89 12.05 20.46
N LYS A 343 -35.69 10.95 21.20
CA LYS A 343 -35.84 10.94 22.68
C LYS A 343 -34.81 11.79 23.41
N ARG A 344 -33.61 12.01 22.82
CA ARG A 344 -32.60 12.91 23.37
C ARG A 344 -32.96 14.39 23.26
N ARG A 345 -33.98 14.76 22.48
CA ARG A 345 -34.41 16.15 22.28
C ARG A 345 -35.93 16.29 22.48
N GLN A 346 -36.35 17.38 23.10
CA GLN A 346 -37.72 17.90 22.98
C GLN A 346 -37.97 18.45 21.55
N MET A 347 -37.60 17.70 20.50
CA MET A 347 -37.87 18.08 19.12
C MET A 347 -39.37 17.92 18.86
N ARG A 348 -40.08 19.05 18.88
CA ARG A 348 -41.41 19.15 18.27
C ARG A 348 -41.26 18.77 16.80
N THR A 349 -42.08 17.84 16.34
CA THR A 349 -42.34 17.71 14.90
C THR A 349 -42.90 19.05 14.44
N ALA A 350 -42.19 19.77 13.58
CA ALA A 350 -42.87 20.72 12.73
C ALA A 350 -43.68 19.91 11.72
N VAL A 351 -44.99 19.88 11.91
CA VAL A 351 -45.92 19.58 10.83
C VAL A 351 -46.35 20.94 10.32
N THR A 352 -45.69 21.41 9.27
CA THR A 352 -45.99 22.69 8.65
C THR A 352 -47.34 22.58 7.92
N MET A 353 -48.21 23.57 8.13
CA MET A 353 -49.54 23.65 7.52
C MET A 353 -49.49 23.91 6.02
#